data_AF-A0A6G3SSQ4-F1
#
_entry.id   AF-A0A6G3SSQ4-F1
#
_cell.length_a   1.000
_cell.length_b   1.000
_cell.length_c   1.000
_cell.angle_alpha   90.00
_cell.angle_beta   90.00
_cell.angle_gamma   90.00
#
_symmetry.space_group_name_H-M   'P 1'
#
loop_
_entity.id
_entity.type
_entity.pdbx_description
1 polymer ?
#
loop_
_entity_poly.entity_id
_entity_poly.type
_entity_poly.pdbx_seq_one_letter_code
_entity_poly.pdbx_strand_id
1 'polypeptide(L)'
;MTLRARPHLHYAPVSEGVYFNGPRTQFVISGPQLLYRVADICVPLLEAGTTEDELVTALGSERARPVVRRIVDELRARGLLLDLDALTVPEPSAEIRARYPEALAHLETECADPYAVFQRLRTTEVLLCGPADAVLPAARGLHRAGVTGLTLATPDPDA
;
A
#
# COMPACT_ATOMS: atom_id res chain seq x y z
N MET A 1 -10.00 -14.51 -4.79
CA MET A 1 -9.02 -13.43 -4.93
C MET A 1 -9.29 -12.40 -3.88
N THR A 2 -8.40 -12.30 -2.90
CA THR A 2 -8.51 -11.34 -1.80
C THR A 2 -7.78 -10.06 -2.18
N LEU A 3 -8.47 -8.94 -2.14
CA LEU A 3 -8.01 -7.63 -2.61
C LEU A 3 -7.95 -6.65 -1.45
N ARG A 4 -6.86 -5.88 -1.39
CA ARG A 4 -6.74 -4.75 -0.48
C ARG A 4 -6.51 -3.44 -1.24
N ALA A 5 -7.15 -2.35 -0.82
CA ALA A 5 -6.81 -1.02 -1.29
C ALA A 5 -5.37 -0.69 -0.90
N ARG A 6 -4.59 -0.15 -1.85
CA ARG A 6 -3.27 0.38 -1.52
C ARG A 6 -3.40 1.62 -0.63
N PRO A 7 -2.38 1.94 0.20
CA PRO A 7 -2.39 3.12 1.05
C PRO A 7 -2.67 4.42 0.29
N HIS A 8 -3.24 5.40 1.01
CA HIS A 8 -3.57 6.74 0.51
C HIS A 8 -4.60 6.74 -0.64
N LEU A 9 -5.43 5.69 -0.75
CA LEU A 9 -6.63 5.74 -1.56
C LEU A 9 -7.67 6.64 -0.88
N HIS A 10 -8.09 7.69 -1.57
CA HIS A 10 -9.14 8.60 -1.14
C HIS A 10 -10.24 8.65 -2.20
N TYR A 11 -11.46 8.91 -1.77
CA TYR A 11 -12.60 9.05 -2.67
C TYR A 11 -13.55 10.14 -2.19
N ALA A 12 -14.27 10.75 -3.13
CA ALA A 12 -15.26 11.80 -2.84
C ALA A 12 -16.36 11.82 -3.91
N PRO A 13 -17.60 12.20 -3.55
CA PRO A 13 -18.65 12.42 -4.54
C PRO A 13 -18.35 13.69 -5.35
N VAL A 14 -18.59 13.62 -6.66
CA VAL A 14 -18.52 14.78 -7.58
C VAL A 14 -19.75 14.79 -8.47
N SER A 15 -20.00 15.90 -9.19
CA SER A 15 -21.18 16.05 -10.05
C SER A 15 -21.32 14.94 -11.10
N GLU A 16 -20.21 14.40 -11.59
CA GLU A 16 -20.17 13.40 -12.66
C GLU A 16 -20.17 11.94 -12.13
N GLY A 17 -20.01 11.73 -10.82
CA GLY A 17 -19.89 10.40 -10.22
C GLY A 17 -19.04 10.39 -8.95
N VAL A 18 -18.03 9.52 -8.91
CA VAL A 18 -17.12 9.40 -7.75
C VAL A 18 -15.69 9.65 -8.19
N TYR A 19 -15.06 10.63 -7.58
CA TYR A 19 -13.64 10.92 -7.73
C TYR A 19 -12.83 10.00 -6.83
N PHE A 20 -11.75 9.44 -7.37
CA PHE A 20 -10.76 8.64 -6.67
C PHE A 20 -9.39 9.28 -6.84
N ASN A 21 -8.64 9.32 -5.75
CA ASN A 21 -7.27 9.81 -5.70
C ASN A 21 -6.39 8.77 -5.02
N GLY A 22 -5.29 8.40 -5.66
CA GLY A 22 -4.24 7.59 -5.06
C GLY A 22 -2.86 8.17 -5.36
N PRO A 23 -1.78 7.55 -4.86
CA PRO A 23 -0.44 8.12 -4.88
C PRO A 23 0.09 8.59 -6.24
N ARG A 24 -0.34 7.96 -7.34
CA ARG A 24 0.16 8.23 -8.70
C ARG A 24 -0.94 8.50 -9.72
N THR A 25 -2.20 8.52 -9.31
CA THR A 25 -3.33 8.57 -10.23
C THR A 25 -4.56 9.16 -9.59
N GLN A 26 -5.31 9.89 -10.39
CA GLN A 26 -6.60 10.47 -10.03
C GLN A 26 -7.57 10.26 -11.19
N PHE A 27 -8.81 9.92 -10.89
CA PHE A 27 -9.81 9.65 -11.92
C PHE A 27 -11.22 9.75 -11.35
N VAL A 28 -12.20 9.86 -12.25
CA VAL A 28 -13.62 9.82 -11.90
C VAL A 28 -14.23 8.58 -12.52
N ILE A 29 -14.95 7.80 -11.72
CA ILE A 29 -15.88 6.80 -12.25
C ILE A 29 -17.22 7.49 -12.45
N SER A 30 -17.58 7.76 -13.71
CA SER A 30 -18.84 8.44 -14.00
C SER A 30 -20.05 7.53 -13.76
N GLY A 31 -21.12 8.07 -13.17
CA GLY A 31 -22.31 7.29 -12.86
C GLY A 31 -23.37 8.05 -12.07
N PRO A 32 -24.50 7.39 -11.76
CA PRO A 32 -25.55 7.98 -10.95
C PRO A 32 -25.04 8.27 -9.53
N GLN A 33 -25.72 9.17 -8.80
CA GLN A 33 -25.37 9.52 -7.41
C GLN A 33 -25.29 8.30 -6.47
N LEU A 34 -26.03 7.23 -6.77
CA LEU A 34 -25.99 5.97 -6.02
C LEU A 34 -24.61 5.31 -6.04
N LEU A 35 -23.79 5.57 -7.06
CA LEU A 35 -22.42 5.04 -7.16
C LEU A 35 -21.57 5.45 -5.95
N TYR A 36 -21.75 6.65 -5.42
CA TYR A 36 -21.03 7.08 -4.22
C TYR A 36 -21.36 6.18 -3.02
N ARG A 37 -22.63 5.81 -2.81
CA ARG A 37 -22.99 4.88 -1.72
C ARG A 37 -22.35 3.51 -1.88
N VAL A 38 -22.21 3.04 -3.12
CA VAL A 38 -21.51 1.77 -3.38
C VAL A 38 -20.04 1.90 -3.03
N ALA A 39 -19.37 2.98 -3.45
CA ALA A 39 -17.98 3.24 -3.09
C ALA A 39 -17.79 3.39 -1.57
N ASP A 40 -18.72 4.08 -0.90
CA ASP A 40 -18.71 4.33 0.55
C ASP A 40 -18.79 3.04 1.38
N ILE A 41 -19.42 1.98 0.84
CA ILE A 41 -19.46 0.65 1.44
C ILE A 41 -18.23 -0.18 1.03
N CYS A 42 -17.85 -0.14 -0.25
CA CYS A 42 -16.80 -1.02 -0.77
C CYS A 42 -15.38 -0.59 -0.36
N VAL A 43 -15.06 0.70 -0.34
CA VAL A 43 -13.69 1.17 -0.09
C VAL A 43 -13.21 0.80 1.32
N PRO A 44 -13.98 0.99 2.40
CA PRO A 44 -13.55 0.56 3.74
C PRO A 44 -13.30 -0.95 3.85
N LEU A 45 -14.09 -1.78 3.15
CA LEU A 45 -13.88 -3.22 3.11
C LEU A 45 -12.62 -3.58 2.32
N LEU A 46 -12.37 -2.87 1.21
CA LEU A 46 -11.12 -2.99 0.47
C LEU A 46 -9.91 -2.57 1.32
N GLU A 47 -10.01 -1.56 2.18
CA GLU A 47 -8.90 -1.18 3.08
C GLU A 47 -8.54 -2.31 4.07
N ALA A 48 -9.53 -3.07 4.55
CA ALA A 48 -9.31 -4.21 5.43
C ALA A 48 -8.76 -5.46 4.70
N GLY A 49 -9.01 -5.57 3.39
CA GLY A 49 -8.77 -6.77 2.61
C GLY A 49 -10.03 -7.63 2.54
N THR A 50 -10.56 -7.83 1.34
CA THR A 50 -11.86 -8.48 1.12
C THR A 50 -11.93 -9.15 -0.25
N THR A 51 -13.00 -9.90 -0.51
CA THR A 51 -13.30 -10.49 -1.82
C THR A 51 -14.46 -9.77 -2.52
N GLU A 52 -14.57 -9.92 -3.85
CA GLU A 52 -15.71 -9.37 -4.60
C GLU A 52 -17.07 -9.87 -4.09
N ASP A 53 -17.14 -11.13 -3.64
CA ASP A 53 -18.38 -11.72 -3.11
C ASP A 53 -18.77 -11.13 -1.76
N GLU A 54 -17.80 -10.82 -0.90
CA GLU A 54 -18.04 -10.10 0.36
C GLU A 54 -18.53 -8.67 0.10
N LEU A 55 -17.96 -7.98 -0.89
CA LEU A 55 -18.43 -6.65 -1.31
C LEU A 55 -19.89 -6.68 -1.78
N VAL A 56 -20.26 -7.65 -2.62
CA VAL A 56 -21.64 -7.84 -3.08
C VAL A 56 -22.58 -8.18 -1.92
N THR A 57 -22.11 -9.03 -1.00
CA THR A 57 -22.85 -9.41 0.20
C THR A 57 -23.11 -8.21 1.10
N ALA A 58 -22.12 -7.34 1.30
CA ALA A 58 -22.25 -6.12 2.10
C ALA A 58 -23.26 -5.13 1.52
N LEU A 59 -23.42 -5.12 0.19
CA LEU A 59 -24.45 -4.31 -0.50
C LEU A 59 -25.84 -4.96 -0.45
N GLY A 60 -25.96 -6.22 -0.03
CA GLY A 60 -27.23 -6.93 0.17
C GLY A 60 -27.95 -7.32 -1.11
N SER A 61 -27.32 -7.22 -2.28
CA SER A 61 -27.95 -7.58 -3.56
C SER A 61 -26.96 -7.98 -4.63
N GLU A 62 -27.17 -9.15 -5.24
CA GLU A 62 -26.45 -9.61 -6.43
C GLU A 62 -26.56 -8.65 -7.64
N ARG A 63 -27.60 -7.81 -7.68
CA ARG A 63 -27.73 -6.76 -8.70
C ARG A 63 -26.61 -5.70 -8.62
N ALA A 64 -25.92 -5.59 -7.49
CA ALA A 64 -24.81 -4.67 -7.31
C ALA A 64 -23.50 -5.19 -7.92
N ARG A 65 -23.39 -6.49 -8.22
CA ARG A 65 -22.17 -7.14 -8.72
C ARG A 65 -21.54 -6.44 -9.94
N PRO A 66 -22.29 -5.99 -10.97
CA PRO A 66 -21.69 -5.28 -12.09
C PRO A 66 -21.02 -3.95 -11.68
N VAL A 67 -21.60 -3.25 -10.70
CA VAL A 67 -21.05 -1.98 -10.20
C VAL A 67 -19.82 -2.23 -9.32
N VAL A 68 -19.87 -3.24 -8.45
CA VAL A 68 -18.72 -3.70 -7.66
C VAL A 68 -17.55 -4.06 -8.57
N ARG A 69 -17.79 -4.89 -9.58
CA ARG A 69 -16.77 -5.28 -10.57
C ARG A 69 -16.20 -4.06 -11.28
N ARG A 70 -17.04 -3.13 -11.73
CA ARG A 70 -16.56 -1.90 -12.36
C ARG A 70 -15.62 -1.12 -11.44
N ILE A 71 -15.96 -0.93 -10.16
CA ILE A 71 -15.09 -0.22 -9.21
C ILE A 71 -13.77 -0.98 -9.03
N VAL A 72 -13.84 -2.30 -8.78
CA VAL A 72 -12.67 -3.15 -8.57
C VAL A 72 -11.76 -3.16 -9.81
N ASP A 73 -12.32 -3.29 -11.00
CA ASP A 73 -11.58 -3.30 -12.26
C ASP A 73 -10.91 -1.96 -12.53
N GLU A 74 -11.59 -0.83 -12.30
CA GLU A 74 -11.01 0.51 -12.49
C GLU A 74 -9.86 0.78 -11.49
N LEU A 75 -10.01 0.34 -10.24
CA LEU A 75 -8.96 0.44 -9.23
C LEU A 75 -7.77 -0.48 -9.57
N ARG A 76 -8.03 -1.73 -9.99
CA ARG A 76 -7.00 -2.69 -10.38
C ARG A 76 -6.23 -2.21 -11.61
N ALA A 77 -6.93 -1.74 -12.64
CA ALA A 77 -6.31 -1.25 -13.88
C ALA A 77 -5.37 -0.07 -13.63
N ARG A 78 -5.58 0.68 -12.55
CA ARG A 78 -4.75 1.82 -12.12
C ARG A 78 -3.74 1.46 -11.04
N GLY A 79 -3.61 0.17 -10.70
CA GLY A 79 -2.66 -0.31 -9.71
C GLY A 79 -2.99 0.13 -8.28
N LEU A 80 -4.25 0.45 -7.97
CA LEU A 80 -4.68 0.90 -6.64
C LEU A 80 -5.11 -0.23 -5.70
N LEU A 81 -5.02 -1.48 -6.17
CA LEU A 81 -5.28 -2.67 -5.37
C LEU A 81 -4.00 -3.52 -5.24
N LEU A 82 -3.85 -4.14 -4.07
CA LEU A 82 -2.92 -5.21 -3.79
C LEU A 82 -3.69 -6.53 -3.80
N ASP A 83 -3.18 -7.50 -4.56
CA ASP A 83 -3.70 -8.87 -4.55
C ASP A 83 -2.98 -9.66 -3.45
N LEU A 84 -3.70 -10.00 -2.39
CA LEU A 84 -3.12 -10.69 -1.23
C LEU A 84 -2.85 -12.17 -1.52
N ASP A 85 -3.57 -12.77 -2.48
CA ASP A 85 -3.37 -14.17 -2.85
C ASP A 85 -2.12 -14.35 -3.72
N ALA A 86 -1.59 -13.25 -4.30
CA ALA A 86 -0.39 -13.24 -5.14
C ALA A 86 0.92 -13.00 -4.36
N LEU A 87 0.86 -12.77 -3.05
CA LEU A 87 2.02 -12.49 -2.20
C LEU A 87 2.87 -13.75 -2.01
N THR A 88 4.19 -13.64 -2.15
CA THR A 88 5.09 -14.80 -1.99
C THR A 88 5.52 -15.03 -0.54
N VAL A 89 5.33 -14.03 0.32
CA VAL A 89 5.59 -14.11 1.77
C VAL A 89 4.39 -13.56 2.54
N PRO A 90 4.14 -14.06 3.77
CA PRO A 90 3.02 -13.58 4.57
C PRO A 90 3.19 -12.11 4.97
N GLU A 91 2.08 -11.49 5.32
CA GLU A 91 2.11 -10.13 5.87
C GLU A 91 2.95 -10.05 7.15
N PRO A 92 3.67 -8.93 7.37
CA PRO A 92 4.36 -8.69 8.62
C PRO A 92 3.39 -8.70 9.81
N SER A 93 3.88 -9.17 10.96
CA SER A 93 3.11 -9.13 12.21
C SER A 93 2.72 -7.71 12.60
N ALA A 94 1.69 -7.57 13.44
CA ALA A 94 1.24 -6.28 13.95
C ALA A 94 2.37 -5.47 14.63
N GLU A 95 3.28 -6.15 15.34
CA GLU A 95 4.45 -5.51 15.97
C GLU A 95 5.39 -4.90 14.91
N ILE A 96 5.69 -5.63 13.84
CA ILE A 96 6.53 -5.14 12.75
C ILE A 96 5.84 -4.00 12.00
N ARG A 97 4.52 -4.12 11.77
CA ARG A 97 3.71 -3.05 11.17
C ARG A 97 3.75 -1.77 12.00
N ALA A 98 3.62 -1.87 13.33
CA ALA A 98 3.69 -0.73 14.23
C ALA A 98 5.08 -0.09 14.27
N ARG A 99 6.15 -0.90 14.10
CA ARG A 99 7.54 -0.40 14.10
C ARG A 99 7.95 0.27 12.79
N TYR A 100 7.43 -0.18 11.65
CA TYR A 100 7.81 0.33 10.31
C TYR A 100 6.60 0.75 9.45
N PRO A 101 5.70 1.60 9.97
CA PRO A 101 4.44 1.92 9.27
C PRO A 101 4.69 2.62 7.93
N GLU A 102 5.59 3.60 7.88
CA GLU A 102 5.87 4.40 6.68
C GLU A 102 6.56 3.56 5.59
N ALA A 103 7.53 2.72 5.96
CA ALA A 103 8.25 1.87 5.01
C ALA A 103 7.31 0.85 4.36
N LEU A 104 6.43 0.22 5.16
CA LEU A 104 5.45 -0.71 4.64
C LEU A 104 4.40 -0.01 3.77
N ALA A 105 3.88 1.14 4.19
CA ALA A 105 2.92 1.90 3.39
C ALA A 105 3.50 2.31 2.03
N HIS A 106 4.78 2.71 2.00
CA HIS A 106 5.49 3.01 0.76
C HIS A 106 5.62 1.78 -0.15
N LEU A 107 6.06 0.64 0.39
CA LEU A 107 6.20 -0.59 -0.40
C LEU A 107 4.83 -1.11 -0.88
N GLU A 108 3.80 -1.10 -0.03
CA GLU A 108 2.42 -1.46 -0.38
C GLU A 108 1.84 -0.51 -1.44
N THR A 109 2.37 0.70 -1.60
CA THR A 109 2.02 1.61 -2.70
C THR A 109 2.75 1.24 -3.99
N GLU A 110 4.01 0.85 -3.91
CA GLU A 110 4.94 0.82 -5.05
C GLU A 110 5.22 -0.58 -5.62
N CYS A 111 5.08 -1.62 -4.81
CA CYS A 111 5.52 -2.97 -5.13
C CYS A 111 4.34 -3.92 -5.33
N ALA A 112 4.47 -4.88 -6.24
CA ALA A 112 3.52 -5.98 -6.40
C ALA A 112 3.60 -6.96 -5.23
N ASP A 113 4.81 -7.22 -4.72
CA ASP A 113 5.06 -8.05 -3.54
C ASP A 113 5.80 -7.24 -2.46
N PRO A 114 5.08 -6.36 -1.74
CA PRO A 114 5.68 -5.41 -0.81
C PRO A 114 6.39 -6.09 0.36
N TYR A 115 5.86 -7.23 0.84
CA TYR A 115 6.39 -7.89 2.02
C TYR A 115 7.65 -8.68 1.72
N ALA A 116 7.77 -9.27 0.53
CA ALA A 116 9.02 -9.91 0.11
C ALA A 116 10.14 -8.87 -0.06
N VAL A 117 9.81 -7.70 -0.64
CA VAL A 117 10.75 -6.57 -0.74
C VAL A 117 11.16 -6.07 0.65
N PHE A 118 10.20 -5.91 1.56
CA PHE A 118 10.49 -5.51 2.94
C PHE A 118 11.37 -6.52 3.67
N GLN A 119 11.08 -7.82 3.57
CA GLN A 119 11.89 -8.88 4.16
C GLN A 119 13.33 -8.84 3.62
N ARG A 120 13.49 -8.70 2.29
CA ARG A 120 14.82 -8.54 1.67
C ARG A 120 15.55 -7.32 2.18
N LEU A 121 14.88 -6.17 2.29
CA LEU A 121 15.47 -4.95 2.81
C LEU A 121 16.01 -5.16 4.24
N ARG A 122 15.24 -5.83 5.10
CA ARG A 122 15.64 -6.12 6.48
C ARG A 122 16.88 -6.98 6.58
N THR A 123 16.99 -8.00 5.72
CA THR A 123 18.12 -8.95 5.72
C THR A 123 19.30 -8.51 4.85
N THR A 124 19.25 -7.30 4.29
CA THR A 124 20.36 -6.78 3.48
C THR A 124 21.44 -6.21 4.40
N GLU A 125 22.68 -6.59 4.12
CA GLU A 125 23.88 -5.99 4.73
C GLU A 125 24.31 -4.76 3.91
N VAL A 126 24.47 -3.62 4.57
CA VAL A 126 24.82 -2.34 3.97
C VAL A 126 26.03 -1.75 4.69
N LEU A 127 27.08 -1.47 3.92
CA LEU A 127 28.26 -0.73 4.36
C LEU A 127 28.11 0.74 3.97
N LEU A 128 28.17 1.64 4.96
CA LEU A 128 28.20 3.09 4.73
C LEU A 128 29.63 3.60 4.93
N CYS A 129 30.20 4.15 3.85
CA CYS A 129 31.53 4.75 3.84
C CYS A 129 31.41 6.25 3.60
N GLY A 130 32.08 7.06 4.42
CA GLY A 130 32.12 8.50 4.22
C GLY A 130 32.34 9.28 5.52
N PRO A 131 32.33 10.62 5.45
CA PRO A 131 32.44 11.46 6.63
C PRO A 131 31.24 11.25 7.56
N ALA A 132 31.48 11.39 8.87
CA ALA A 132 30.49 11.04 9.90
C ALA A 132 29.20 11.88 9.79
N ASP A 133 29.30 13.12 9.33
CA ASP A 133 28.17 14.03 9.12
C ASP A 133 27.20 13.57 8.01
N ALA A 134 27.69 12.80 7.03
CA ALA A 134 26.87 12.16 6.00
C ALA A 134 26.41 10.74 6.40
N VAL A 135 27.32 9.95 6.99
CA VAL A 135 27.07 8.54 7.33
C VAL A 135 26.03 8.40 8.44
N LEU A 136 26.09 9.22 9.49
CA LEU A 136 25.20 9.07 10.64
C LEU A 136 23.72 9.37 10.30
N PRO A 137 23.36 10.44 9.57
CA PRO A 137 22.00 10.62 9.09
C PRO A 137 21.52 9.50 8.16
N ALA A 138 22.38 9.05 7.23
CA ALA A 138 22.05 7.96 6.32
C ALA A 138 21.76 6.65 7.07
N ALA A 139 22.60 6.29 8.06
CA ALA A 139 22.41 5.13 8.91
C ALA A 139 21.07 5.17 9.65
N ARG A 140 20.71 6.34 10.23
CA ARG A 140 19.40 6.54 10.89
C ARG A 140 18.24 6.37 9.92
N GLY A 141 18.36 6.93 8.71
CA GLY A 141 17.35 6.79 7.66
C GLY A 141 17.13 5.34 7.25
N LEU A 142 18.22 4.61 6.97
CA LEU A 142 18.17 3.20 6.60
C LEU A 142 17.59 2.32 7.71
N HIS A 143 17.99 2.57 8.96
CA HIS A 143 17.42 1.85 10.10
C HIS A 143 15.93 2.11 10.26
N ARG A 144 15.46 3.36 10.08
CA ARG A 144 14.03 3.69 10.09
C ARG A 144 13.26 3.08 8.92
N ALA A 145 13.90 2.93 7.76
CA ALA A 145 13.33 2.25 6.60
C ALA A 145 13.28 0.71 6.76
N GLY A 146 13.93 0.15 7.78
CA GLY A 146 13.90 -1.27 8.11
C GLY A 146 15.20 -2.03 7.88
N VAL A 147 16.27 -1.40 7.38
CA VAL A 147 17.57 -2.07 7.21
C VAL A 147 18.17 -2.37 8.59
N THR A 148 18.48 -3.64 8.85
CA THR A 148 19.06 -4.06 10.15
C THR A 148 20.54 -4.43 10.11
N GLY A 149 21.08 -4.83 8.96
CA GLY A 149 22.50 -5.10 8.78
C GLY A 149 23.25 -3.85 8.33
N LEU A 150 23.61 -2.95 9.27
CA LEU A 150 24.33 -1.71 8.96
C LEU A 150 25.74 -1.72 9.55
N THR A 151 26.74 -1.58 8.68
CA THR A 151 28.15 -1.38 9.08
C THR A 151 28.57 0.04 8.69
N LEU A 152 29.18 0.77 9.61
CA LEU A 152 29.67 2.13 9.37
C LEU A 152 31.20 2.10 9.30
N ALA A 153 31.75 2.55 8.17
CA ALA A 153 33.17 2.81 8.00
C ALA A 153 33.36 4.32 8.01
N THR A 154 33.51 4.88 9.21
CA THR A 154 33.95 6.28 9.36
C THR A 154 35.48 6.31 9.29
N PRO A 155 36.09 7.22 8.50
CA PRO A 155 37.52 7.44 8.58
C PRO A 155 37.89 7.84 10.01
N ASP A 156 39.02 7.34 10.48
CA ASP A 156 39.56 7.67 11.79
C ASP A 156 39.79 9.19 11.84
N PRO A 157 39.19 9.92 12.80
CA PRO A 157 39.43 11.37 12.91
C PRO A 157 40.90 11.72 13.17
N ASP A 158 41.72 10.75 13.59
CA ASP A 158 43.14 10.91 13.92
C ASP A 158 44.12 10.35 12.87
N ALA A 159 43.65 9.92 11.67
CA ALA A 159 44.50 9.37 10.60
C ALA A 159 45.02 10.40 9.57
#